data_AF-A9XDD9-F1
#
_entry.id   AF-A9XDD9-F1
#
_cell.length_a   1.000
_cell.length_b   1.000
_cell.length_c   1.000
_cell.angle_alpha   90.00
_cell.angle_beta   90.00
_cell.angle_gamma   90.00
#
_symmetry.space_group_name_H-M   'P 1'
#
loop_
_entity.id
_entity.type
_entity.pdbx_description
1 polymer ?
#
loop_
_entity_poly.entity_id
_entity_poly.type
_entity_poly.pdbx_seq_one_letter_code
_entity_poly.pdbx_strand_id
1 'polypeptide(L)'
;ALVLSIDEIGTKAIGQRIQQDGLDADANHNGSLLAGAYVIASLITDKLTGLKSEELKDKIDDAKKCSEAFTTKLKQSHAQLGPADGAATDANAKTAILKTDQGDRGVKELNKLIKSVEDLAKAAQE
;
A
#
# COMPACT_ATOMS: atom_id res chain seq x y z
N ALA A 1 -1.86 10.42 5.61
CA ALA A 1 -2.44 9.43 6.55
C ALA A 1 -2.63 8.06 5.90
N LEU A 2 -3.53 7.90 4.91
CA LEU A 2 -3.84 6.57 4.33
C LEU A 2 -2.61 5.80 3.79
N VAL A 3 -1.69 6.47 3.09
CA VAL A 3 -0.48 5.78 2.58
C VAL A 3 0.41 5.27 3.72
N LEU A 4 0.48 6.01 4.84
CA LEU A 4 1.21 5.59 6.03
C LEU A 4 0.50 4.45 6.76
N SER A 5 -0.84 4.34 6.66
CA SER A 5 -1.56 3.19 7.19
C SER A 5 -1.17 1.90 6.46
N ILE A 6 -0.90 1.94 5.16
CA ILE A 6 -0.38 0.78 4.42
C ILE A 6 1.04 0.42 4.88
N ASP A 7 1.90 1.42 5.11
CA ASP A 7 3.26 1.23 5.64
C ASP A 7 3.26 0.60 7.04
N GLU A 8 2.37 1.08 7.92
CA GLU A 8 2.18 0.53 9.27
C GLU A 8 1.71 -0.93 9.21
N ILE A 9 0.75 -1.25 8.33
CA ILE A 9 0.30 -2.63 8.08
C ILE A 9 1.47 -3.50 7.57
N GLY A 10 2.22 -3.03 6.58
CA GLY A 10 3.37 -3.76 6.05
C GLY A 10 4.47 -4.01 7.08
N THR A 11 4.67 -3.07 7.99
CA THR A 11 5.69 -3.16 9.06
C THR A 11 5.25 -4.07 10.19
N LYS A 12 3.98 -4.01 10.60
CA LYS A 12 3.53 -4.61 11.87
C LYS A 12 2.65 -5.84 11.74
N ALA A 13 1.93 -6.01 10.63
CA ALA A 13 0.85 -7.01 10.56
C ALA A 13 1.16 -8.21 9.64
N ILE A 14 2.24 -8.16 8.85
CA ILE A 14 2.64 -9.30 8.01
C ILE A 14 3.03 -10.48 8.90
N GLY A 15 2.42 -11.64 8.64
CA GLY A 15 2.67 -12.89 9.36
C GLY A 15 2.27 -12.80 10.83
N GLN A 16 1.27 -11.97 11.15
CA GLN A 16 0.78 -11.77 12.51
C GLN A 16 -0.71 -12.12 12.62
N ARG A 17 -1.11 -12.50 13.83
CA ARG A 17 -2.49 -12.58 14.30
C ARG A 17 -2.63 -11.84 15.63
N ILE A 18 -3.86 -11.56 16.03
CA ILE A 18 -4.17 -11.03 17.36
C ILE A 18 -4.24 -12.18 18.37
N GLN A 19 -3.57 -12.00 19.50
CA GLN A 19 -3.61 -12.83 20.71
C GLN A 19 -3.92 -11.95 21.92
N GLN A 20 -4.05 -12.57 23.10
CA GLN A 20 -4.38 -11.87 24.35
C GLN A 20 -3.49 -10.66 24.63
N ASP A 21 -2.18 -10.79 24.38
CA ASP A 21 -1.17 -9.78 24.73
C ASP A 21 -0.70 -8.93 23.53
N GLY A 22 -1.43 -8.98 22.40
CA GLY A 22 -1.12 -8.20 21.20
C GLY A 22 -0.95 -9.04 19.96
N LEU A 23 0.12 -8.80 19.19
CA LEU A 23 0.41 -9.55 17.97
C LEU A 23 1.31 -10.74 18.26
N ASP A 24 0.99 -11.88 17.64
CA ASP A 24 1.77 -13.11 17.68
C ASP A 24 1.93 -13.67 16.26
N ALA A 25 2.92 -14.53 16.05
CA ALA A 25 3.25 -15.07 14.74
C ALA A 25 2.11 -15.94 14.16
N ASP A 26 1.76 -15.67 12.90
CA ASP A 26 0.84 -16.44 12.07
C ASP A 26 1.31 -16.37 10.61
N ALA A 27 2.40 -17.09 10.34
CA ALA A 27 3.11 -16.98 9.08
C ALA A 27 2.25 -17.43 7.89
N ASN A 28 2.39 -16.70 6.78
CA ASN A 28 1.87 -17.05 5.45
C ASN A 28 0.34 -16.99 5.27
N HIS A 29 -0.38 -16.30 6.16
CA HIS A 29 -1.83 -16.08 6.04
C HIS A 29 -2.19 -14.61 5.73
N ASN A 30 -1.48 -14.00 4.77
CA ASN A 30 -1.57 -12.55 4.52
C ASN A 30 -2.62 -12.15 3.46
N GLY A 31 -3.43 -13.08 2.93
CA GLY A 31 -4.33 -12.79 1.81
C GLY A 31 -5.36 -11.69 2.12
N SER A 32 -6.03 -11.78 3.28
CA SER A 32 -7.00 -10.77 3.72
C SER A 32 -6.34 -9.44 4.08
N LEU A 33 -5.13 -9.48 4.66
CA LEU A 33 -4.31 -8.31 4.94
C LEU A 33 -4.01 -7.51 3.67
N LEU A 34 -3.59 -8.21 2.61
CA LEU A 34 -3.27 -7.63 1.30
C LEU A 34 -4.53 -7.12 0.59
N ALA A 35 -5.66 -7.82 0.71
CA ALA A 35 -6.94 -7.30 0.22
C ALA A 35 -7.33 -6.00 0.92
N GLY A 36 -7.11 -5.88 2.23
CA GLY A 36 -7.29 -4.64 2.97
C GLY A 36 -6.38 -3.51 2.48
N ALA A 37 -5.08 -3.79 2.28
CA ALA A 37 -4.14 -2.83 1.72
C ALA A 37 -4.56 -2.37 0.31
N TYR A 38 -5.10 -3.27 -0.52
CA TYR A 38 -5.64 -2.95 -1.85
C TYR A 38 -6.86 -2.02 -1.80
N VAL A 39 -7.77 -2.22 -0.83
CA VAL A 39 -8.90 -1.31 -0.61
C VAL A 39 -8.42 0.08 -0.21
N ILE A 40 -7.41 0.18 0.67
CA ILE A 40 -6.83 1.47 1.05
C ILE A 40 -6.15 2.14 -0.16
N ALA A 41 -5.43 1.38 -1.00
CA ALA A 41 -4.81 1.88 -2.22
C ALA A 41 -5.84 2.46 -3.21
N SER A 42 -6.97 1.76 -3.36
CA SER A 42 -8.08 2.23 -4.20
C SER A 42 -8.69 3.51 -3.62
N LEU A 43 -8.90 3.56 -2.31
CA LEU A 43 -9.41 4.75 -1.62
C LEU A 43 -8.46 5.96 -1.78
N ILE A 44 -7.14 5.75 -1.74
CA ILE A 44 -6.16 6.83 -2.00
C ILE A 44 -6.37 7.40 -3.41
N THR A 45 -6.54 6.55 -4.42
CA THR A 45 -6.80 6.97 -5.81
C THR A 45 -8.07 7.80 -5.92
N ASP A 46 -9.16 7.37 -5.25
CA ASP A 46 -10.43 8.10 -5.23
C ASP A 46 -10.29 9.46 -4.55
N LYS A 47 -9.59 9.53 -3.41
CA LYS A 47 -9.34 10.78 -2.70
C LYS A 47 -8.50 11.75 -3.52
N LEU A 48 -7.43 11.27 -4.16
CA LEU A 48 -6.60 12.09 -5.05
C LEU A 48 -7.39 12.61 -6.25
N THR A 49 -8.26 11.79 -6.84
CA THR A 49 -9.15 12.21 -7.94
C THR A 49 -10.17 13.27 -7.50
N GLY A 50 -10.59 13.23 -6.24
CA GLY A 50 -11.50 14.22 -5.66
C GLY A 50 -10.84 15.56 -5.28
N LEU A 51 -9.51 15.62 -5.21
CA LEU A 51 -8.79 16.86 -4.89
C LEU A 51 -8.78 17.80 -6.10
N LYS A 52 -9.14 19.07 -5.87
CA LYS A 52 -9.11 20.13 -6.87
C LYS A 52 -8.30 21.31 -6.34
N SER A 53 -7.18 21.58 -6.99
CA SER A 53 -6.34 22.76 -6.77
C SER A 53 -5.60 23.05 -8.07
N GLU A 54 -5.67 24.29 -8.57
CA GLU A 54 -4.94 24.70 -9.78
C GLU A 54 -3.44 24.80 -9.50
N GLU A 55 -3.06 25.35 -8.35
CA GLU A 55 -1.67 25.53 -7.93
C GLU A 55 -0.96 24.20 -7.65
N LEU A 56 -1.69 23.19 -7.18
CA LEU A 56 -1.14 21.86 -6.85
C LEU A 56 -1.45 20.80 -7.91
N LYS A 57 -2.01 21.19 -9.06
CA LYS A 57 -2.52 20.27 -10.08
C LYS A 57 -1.50 19.22 -10.49
N ASP A 58 -0.27 19.63 -10.80
CA ASP A 58 0.78 18.71 -11.26
C ASP A 58 1.15 17.68 -10.17
N LYS A 59 1.23 18.12 -8.90
CA LYS A 59 1.53 17.23 -7.77
C LYS A 59 0.38 16.26 -7.48
N ILE A 60 -0.86 16.71 -7.61
CA ILE A 60 -2.05 15.85 -7.50
C ILE A 60 -2.03 14.79 -8.61
N ASP A 61 -1.78 15.20 -9.86
CA ASP A 61 -1.74 14.30 -11.02
C ASP A 61 -0.61 13.27 -10.89
N ASP A 62 0.56 13.66 -10.38
CA ASP A 62 1.67 12.73 -10.15
C ASP A 62 1.41 11.75 -8.99
N ALA A 63 0.85 12.21 -7.88
CA ALA A 63 0.42 11.32 -6.81
C ALA A 63 -0.65 10.32 -7.28
N LYS A 64 -1.59 10.78 -8.12
CA LYS A 64 -2.62 9.94 -8.71
C LYS A 64 -2.01 8.85 -9.60
N LYS A 65 -1.09 9.19 -10.50
CA LYS A 65 -0.38 8.20 -11.34
C LYS A 65 0.34 7.16 -10.48
N CYS A 66 0.99 7.58 -9.40
CA CYS A 66 1.66 6.66 -8.48
C CYS A 66 0.66 5.71 -7.79
N SER A 67 -0.51 6.22 -7.40
CA SER A 67 -1.57 5.43 -6.76
C SER A 67 -2.17 4.39 -7.70
N GLU A 68 -2.42 4.79 -8.95
CA GLU A 68 -2.90 3.90 -10.01
C GLU A 68 -1.86 2.83 -10.35
N ALA A 69 -0.58 3.20 -10.42
CA ALA A 69 0.52 2.25 -10.66
C ALA A 69 0.62 1.21 -9.54
N PHE A 70 0.57 1.64 -8.28
CA PHE A 70 0.58 0.74 -7.13
C PHE A 70 -0.60 -0.24 -7.15
N THR A 71 -1.82 0.28 -7.28
CA THR A 71 -3.05 -0.52 -7.36
C THR A 71 -3.00 -1.51 -8.54
N THR A 72 -2.46 -1.09 -9.68
CA THR A 72 -2.29 -1.94 -10.86
C THR A 72 -1.27 -3.05 -10.61
N LYS A 73 -0.14 -2.74 -9.96
CA LYS A 73 0.90 -3.73 -9.67
C LYS A 73 0.42 -4.81 -8.70
N LEU A 74 -0.38 -4.44 -7.69
CA LEU A 74 -1.03 -5.39 -6.78
C LEU A 74 -1.94 -6.35 -7.55
N LYS A 75 -2.79 -5.81 -8.46
CA LYS A 75 -3.65 -6.63 -9.33
C LYS A 75 -2.86 -7.57 -10.24
N GLN A 76 -1.81 -7.08 -10.89
CA GLN A 76 -0.96 -7.90 -11.76
C GLN A 76 -0.29 -9.04 -10.99
N SER A 77 -0.06 -8.85 -9.69
CA SER A 77 0.55 -9.84 -8.79
C SER A 77 -0.48 -10.73 -8.08
N HIS A 78 -1.75 -10.73 -8.51
CA HIS A 78 -2.85 -11.41 -7.80
C HIS A 78 -2.57 -12.90 -7.53
N ALA A 79 -1.87 -13.60 -8.41
CA ALA A 79 -1.56 -15.02 -8.22
C ALA A 79 -0.71 -15.28 -6.97
N GLN A 80 0.12 -14.31 -6.55
CA GLN A 80 0.96 -14.41 -5.35
C GLN A 80 0.39 -13.65 -4.15
N LEU A 81 -0.40 -12.60 -4.39
CA LEU A 81 -0.95 -11.73 -3.34
C LEU A 81 -2.36 -12.12 -2.90
N GLY A 82 -3.11 -12.83 -3.75
CA GLY A 82 -4.42 -13.39 -3.47
C GLY A 82 -4.53 -14.84 -3.93
N PRO A 83 -3.64 -15.75 -3.49
CA PRO A 83 -3.82 -17.17 -3.74
C PRO A 83 -5.09 -17.68 -3.04
N ALA A 84 -5.56 -18.86 -3.45
CA ALA A 84 -6.66 -19.54 -2.79
C ALA A 84 -6.41 -19.69 -1.28
N ASP A 85 -7.50 -19.76 -0.52
CA ASP A 85 -7.48 -19.93 0.94
C ASP A 85 -6.71 -18.85 1.71
N GLY A 86 -6.37 -17.73 1.07
CA GLY A 86 -5.67 -16.60 1.69
C GLY A 86 -4.19 -16.87 2.01
N ALA A 87 -3.60 -17.93 1.44
CA ALA A 87 -2.25 -18.42 1.72
C ALA A 87 -1.09 -17.56 1.14
N ALA A 88 -1.25 -16.23 1.12
CA ALA A 88 -0.18 -15.34 0.67
C ALA A 88 0.97 -15.35 1.68
N THR A 89 2.15 -15.79 1.21
CA THR A 89 3.35 -15.91 2.06
C THR A 89 3.81 -14.57 2.60
N ASP A 90 4.53 -14.58 3.72
CA ASP A 90 5.12 -13.37 4.30
C ASP A 90 6.07 -12.70 3.30
N ALA A 91 6.85 -13.51 2.56
CA ALA A 91 7.74 -13.01 1.53
C ALA A 91 6.97 -12.28 0.42
N ASN A 92 5.86 -12.86 -0.07
CA ASN A 92 5.03 -12.22 -1.09
C ASN A 92 4.42 -10.91 -0.57
N ALA A 93 3.92 -10.91 0.68
CA ALA A 93 3.36 -9.72 1.31
C ALA A 93 4.42 -8.61 1.47
N LYS A 94 5.64 -8.95 1.90
CA LYS A 94 6.75 -8.00 2.03
C LYS A 94 7.09 -7.34 0.70
N THR A 95 7.17 -8.12 -0.38
CA THR A 95 7.43 -7.59 -1.74
C THR A 95 6.34 -6.66 -2.27
N ALA A 96 5.17 -6.61 -1.62
CA ALA A 96 4.04 -5.78 -1.98
C ALA A 96 3.93 -4.51 -1.13
N ILE A 97 4.09 -4.61 0.21
CA ILE A 97 3.74 -3.50 1.12
C ILE A 97 4.76 -3.19 2.23
N LEU A 98 5.87 -3.92 2.35
CA LEU A 98 6.93 -3.58 3.32
C LEU A 98 7.97 -2.66 2.67
N LYS A 99 7.99 -1.36 3.00
CA LYS A 99 8.85 -0.36 2.32
C LYS A 99 10.34 -0.68 2.24
N THR A 100 10.88 -1.41 3.22
CA THR A 100 12.29 -1.78 3.28
C THR A 100 12.63 -2.98 2.38
N ASP A 101 11.62 -3.65 1.82
CA ASP A 101 11.80 -4.74 0.87
C ASP A 101 12.13 -4.23 -0.54
N GLN A 102 12.79 -5.07 -1.35
CA GLN A 102 13.26 -4.73 -2.70
C GLN A 102 12.53 -5.51 -3.80
N GLY A 103 11.48 -6.24 -3.43
CA GLY A 103 10.68 -7.03 -4.34
C GLY A 103 9.95 -6.21 -5.40
N ASP A 104 9.22 -6.91 -6.26
CA ASP A 104 8.60 -6.33 -7.45
C ASP A 104 7.11 -6.65 -7.52
N ARG A 105 6.39 -6.61 -6.38
CA ARG A 105 4.94 -6.87 -6.34
C ARG A 105 4.12 -5.67 -5.87
N GLY A 106 4.74 -4.50 -5.74
CA GLY A 106 4.07 -3.27 -5.34
C GLY A 106 4.91 -2.37 -4.45
N VAL A 107 5.94 -2.90 -3.77
CA VAL A 107 6.72 -2.11 -2.80
C VAL A 107 7.42 -0.91 -3.46
N LYS A 108 7.89 -1.05 -4.70
CA LYS A 108 8.51 0.05 -5.46
C LYS A 108 7.49 1.15 -5.77
N GLU A 109 6.29 0.78 -6.18
CA GLU A 109 5.19 1.70 -6.45
C GLU A 109 4.66 2.34 -5.17
N LEU A 110 4.58 1.60 -4.06
CA LEU A 110 4.22 2.13 -2.75
C LEU A 110 5.21 3.20 -2.28
N ASN A 111 6.52 2.95 -2.39
CA ASN A 111 7.56 3.92 -2.04
C ASN A 111 7.45 5.21 -2.89
N LYS A 112 7.16 5.08 -4.18
CA LYS A 112 6.90 6.24 -5.06
C LYS A 112 5.63 6.99 -4.64
N LEU A 113 4.55 6.26 -4.33
CA LEU A 113 3.29 6.84 -3.86
C LEU A 113 3.48 7.62 -2.57
N ILE A 114 4.16 7.04 -1.58
CA ILE A 114 4.48 7.72 -0.31
C ILE A 114 5.20 9.02 -0.58
N LYS A 115 6.29 8.99 -1.36
CA LYS A 115 7.05 10.18 -1.70
C LYS A 115 6.20 11.24 -2.41
N SER A 116 5.42 10.85 -3.41
CA SER A 116 4.56 11.79 -4.15
C SER A 116 3.50 12.46 -3.26
N VAL A 117 2.94 11.72 -2.29
CA VAL A 117 1.96 12.24 -1.34
C VAL A 117 2.63 13.12 -0.28
N GLU A 118 3.86 12.82 0.15
CA GLU A 118 4.65 13.69 1.02
C GLU A 118 4.98 15.01 0.33
N ASP A 119 5.40 14.98 -0.93
CA ASP A 119 5.72 16.18 -1.70
C ASP A 119 4.47 17.04 -1.96
N LEU A 120 3.32 16.42 -2.24
CA LEU A 120 2.02 17.11 -2.30
C LEU A 120 1.65 17.74 -0.97
N ALA A 121 1.82 17.02 0.15
CA ALA A 121 1.47 17.51 1.48
C ALA A 121 2.34 18.71 1.90
N LYS A 122 3.64 18.68 1.59
CA LYS A 122 4.56 19.81 1.84
C LYS A 122 4.13 21.04 1.04
N ALA A 123 3.86 20.87 -0.26
CA ALA A 123 3.44 21.98 -1.11
C ALA A 123 2.09 22.58 -0.72
N ALA A 124 1.21 21.81 -0.07
CA ALA A 124 -0.06 22.32 0.46
C ALA A 124 0.07 23.07 1.79
N GLN A 125 1.25 23.00 2.44
CA GLN A 125 1.55 23.70 3.70
C GLN A 125 2.34 25.00 3.49
N GLU A 126 2.85 25.23 2.28
CA GLU A 126 3.50 26.47 1.84
C GLU A 126 2.44 27.51 1.46
#